data_AF-A0A9E3RJI5-F1
#
_entry.id   AF-A0A9E3RJI5-F1
#
_cell.length_a   1.000
_cell.length_b   1.000
_cell.length_c   1.000
_cell.angle_alpha   90.00
_cell.angle_beta   90.00
_cell.angle_gamma   90.00
#
_symmetry.space_group_name_H-M   'P 1'
#
loop_
_entity.id
_entity.type
_entity.pdbx_description
1 polymer ?
#
loop_
_entity_poly.entity_id
_entity_poly.type
_entity_poly.pdbx_seq_one_letter_code
_entity_poly.pdbx_strand_id
1 'polypeptide(L)'
;MRLLLASLLVVAASRLDAQRAPVPPIAADCDYRQCAYGIIAAPHGLRVVRGEAEVRVALLGFLWTRDISGAFDAPAQEAARAAVRTRRWGALLTDTGLALLLTGAARAATRDLDETGARLMLAGAATVGLSVPLQFRADTHLSRAVFAHNARFAGVAR
;
A
#
# COMPACT_ATOMS: atom_id res chain seq x y z
N MET A 1 -30.29 5.63 -6.49
CA MET A 1 -29.36 4.68 -5.80
C MET A 1 -28.49 3.86 -6.76
N ARG A 2 -29.01 3.25 -7.83
CA ARG A 2 -28.20 2.49 -8.82
C ARG A 2 -27.10 3.32 -9.51
N LEU A 3 -27.36 4.60 -9.80
CA LEU A 3 -26.39 5.50 -10.42
C LEU A 3 -25.18 5.81 -9.50
N LEU A 4 -25.39 5.93 -8.18
CA LEU A 4 -24.32 6.21 -7.21
C LEU A 4 -23.33 5.05 -7.07
N LEU A 5 -23.82 3.80 -7.10
CA LEU A 5 -22.98 2.61 -7.08
C LEU A 5 -22.10 2.49 -8.34
N ALA A 6 -22.67 2.81 -9.50
CA ALA A 6 -21.93 2.81 -10.76
C ALA A 6 -20.83 3.87 -10.77
N SER A 7 -21.10 5.08 -10.25
CA SER A 7 -20.09 6.14 -10.12
C SER A 7 -18.95 5.76 -9.17
N LEU A 8 -19.25 5.10 -8.04
CA LEU A 8 -18.24 4.61 -7.09
C LEU A 8 -17.34 3.54 -7.70
N LEU A 9 -17.91 2.61 -8.48
CA LEU A 9 -17.14 1.57 -9.17
C LEU A 9 -16.22 2.14 -10.25
N VAL A 10 -16.69 3.13 -11.01
CA VAL A 10 -15.87 3.82 -12.04
C VAL A 10 -14.72 4.58 -11.39
N VAL A 11 -14.96 5.33 -10.30
CA VAL A 11 -13.90 6.07 -9.58
C VAL A 11 -12.87 5.12 -8.96
N ALA A 12 -13.30 3.97 -8.44
CA ALA A 12 -12.38 2.94 -7.94
C ALA A 12 -11.47 2.41 -9.06
N ALA A 13 -12.03 2.13 -10.24
CA ALA A 13 -11.27 1.67 -11.41
C ALA A 13 -10.27 2.72 -11.92
N SER A 14 -10.64 4.00 -11.98
CA SER A 14 -9.75 5.08 -12.43
C SER A 14 -8.52 5.25 -11.53
N ARG A 15 -8.68 5.04 -10.21
CA ARG A 15 -7.54 5.10 -9.27
C ARG A 15 -6.62 3.90 -9.38
N LEU A 16 -7.12 2.76 -9.85
CA LEU A 16 -6.30 1.58 -10.13
C LEU A 16 -5.33 1.84 -11.29
N ASP A 17 -5.72 2.54 -12.35
CA ASP A 17 -4.80 2.81 -13.47
C ASP A 17 -3.81 3.94 -13.20
N ALA A 18 -4.14 4.90 -12.32
CA ALA A 18 -3.19 5.94 -11.88
C ALA A 18 -1.97 5.38 -11.12
N GLN A 19 -2.04 4.14 -10.63
CA GLN A 19 -0.91 3.43 -10.01
C GLN A 19 -0.01 2.72 -11.04
N ARG A 20 -0.33 2.79 -12.34
CA ARG A 20 0.33 2.04 -13.42
C ARG A 20 1.36 2.88 -14.19
N ALA A 21 1.79 4.01 -13.62
CA ALA A 21 2.82 4.82 -14.24
C ALA A 21 4.08 3.96 -14.45
N PRO A 22 4.62 3.87 -15.69
CA PRO A 22 5.83 3.11 -15.95
C PRO A 22 6.96 3.64 -15.08
N VAL A 23 7.62 2.74 -14.35
CA VAL A 23 8.83 3.06 -13.59
C VAL A 23 9.90 3.45 -14.61
N PRO A 24 10.43 4.68 -14.58
CA PRO A 24 11.49 5.04 -15.51
C PRO A 24 12.71 4.16 -15.20
N PRO A 25 13.41 3.62 -16.21
CA PRO A 25 14.58 2.78 -15.98
C PRO A 25 15.65 3.54 -15.17
N ILE A 26 16.41 2.79 -14.38
CA ILE A 26 17.57 3.32 -13.66
C ILE A 26 18.72 3.41 -14.67
N ALA A 27 19.34 4.58 -14.80
CA ALA A 27 20.55 4.73 -15.61
C ALA A 27 21.69 3.91 -14.99
N ALA A 28 22.53 3.28 -15.83
CA ALA A 28 23.63 2.44 -15.35
C ALA A 28 24.67 3.23 -14.53
N ASP A 29 24.87 4.52 -14.88
CA ASP A 29 25.83 5.44 -14.24
C ASP A 29 25.10 6.53 -13.44
N CYS A 30 24.36 6.15 -12.40
CA CYS A 30 23.74 7.14 -11.51
C CYS A 30 24.28 7.06 -10.09
N ASP A 31 24.45 8.24 -9.49
CA ASP A 31 24.92 8.39 -8.12
C ASP A 31 23.81 8.16 -7.08
N TYR A 32 24.18 8.19 -5.79
CA TYR A 32 23.24 8.07 -4.69
C TYR A 32 22.13 9.13 -4.75
N ARG A 33 22.46 10.39 -5.07
CA ARG A 33 21.52 11.51 -5.07
C ARG A 33 20.44 11.34 -6.14
N GLN A 34 20.76 10.68 -7.25
CA GLN A 34 19.86 10.45 -8.36
C GLN A 34 19.06 9.14 -8.23
N CYS A 35 19.64 8.11 -7.61
CA CYS A 35 19.13 6.74 -7.71
C CYS A 35 18.87 5.99 -6.41
N ALA A 36 19.22 6.57 -5.26
CA ALA A 36 18.79 5.99 -3.99
C ALA A 36 17.27 5.97 -3.90
N TYR A 37 16.74 4.94 -3.25
CA TYR A 37 15.33 4.86 -2.91
C TYR A 37 15.07 5.48 -1.55
N GLY A 38 13.97 6.21 -1.46
CA GLY A 38 13.39 6.74 -0.24
C GLY A 38 11.98 6.21 -0.03
N ILE A 39 11.47 6.37 1.19
CA ILE A 39 10.09 6.07 1.54
C ILE A 39 9.44 7.35 2.05
N ILE A 40 8.33 7.75 1.43
CA ILE A 40 7.51 8.87 1.89
C ILE A 40 6.09 8.42 2.20
N ALA A 41 5.45 9.10 3.15
CA ALA A 41 4.06 8.87 3.47
C ALA A 41 3.16 9.26 2.29
N ALA A 42 2.13 8.45 2.02
CA ALA A 42 1.08 8.77 1.07
C ALA A 42 -0.30 8.53 1.72
N PRO A 43 -1.37 9.20 1.26
CA PRO A 43 -2.70 9.08 1.88
C PRO A 43 -3.25 7.66 1.98
N HIS A 44 -2.74 6.73 1.17
CA HIS A 44 -3.24 5.36 1.09
C HIS A 44 -2.12 4.32 1.18
N GLY A 45 -0.93 4.66 1.69
CA GLY A 45 0.18 3.72 1.78
C GLY A 45 1.54 4.35 1.98
N LEU A 46 2.57 3.55 1.72
CA LEU A 46 3.95 4.01 1.66
C LEU A 46 4.43 4.08 0.21
N ARG A 47 4.97 5.24 -0.18
CA ARG A 47 5.47 5.46 -1.53
C ARG A 47 6.98 5.31 -1.55
N VAL A 48 7.45 4.47 -2.46
CA VAL A 48 8.87 4.40 -2.82
C VAL A 48 9.14 5.48 -3.86
N VAL A 49 10.12 6.31 -3.57
CA VAL A 49 10.59 7.39 -4.44
C VAL A 49 12.06 7.20 -4.76
N ARG A 50 12.53 7.79 -5.86
CA ARG A 50 13.91 7.71 -6.32
C ARG A 50 14.55 9.09 -6.40
N GLY A 51 15.74 9.19 -5.80
CA GLY A 51 16.59 10.37 -5.82
C GLY A 51 15.99 11.59 -5.12
N GLU A 52 16.72 12.69 -5.13
CA GLU A 52 16.33 13.96 -4.51
C GLU A 52 15.10 14.60 -5.17
N ALA A 53 14.86 14.30 -6.44
CA ALA A 53 13.66 14.74 -7.15
C ALA A 53 12.40 13.94 -6.74
N GLU A 54 12.53 12.99 -5.80
CA GLU A 54 11.45 12.13 -5.30
C GLU A 54 10.60 11.49 -6.41
N VAL A 55 11.27 11.01 -7.47
CA VAL A 55 10.58 10.42 -8.62
C VAL A 55 9.82 9.19 -8.15
N ARG A 56 8.50 9.19 -8.34
CA ARG A 56 7.60 8.15 -7.82
C ARG A 56 7.86 6.83 -8.53
N VAL A 57 8.25 5.79 -7.77
CA VAL A 57 8.57 4.46 -8.29
C VAL A 57 7.43 3.50 -8.04
N ALA A 58 6.99 3.37 -6.78
CA ALA A 58 5.98 2.38 -6.42
C ALA A 58 5.18 2.82 -5.20
N LEU A 59 3.99 2.23 -5.01
CA LEU A 59 3.12 2.47 -3.85
C LEU A 59 2.77 1.13 -3.20
N LEU A 60 3.20 0.93 -1.96
CA LEU A 60 2.74 -0.14 -1.09
C LEU A 60 1.47 0.33 -0.36
N GLY A 61 0.30 0.03 -0.92
CA GLY A 61 -0.98 0.52 -0.40
C GLY A 61 -1.40 -0.10 0.94
N PHE A 62 -2.17 0.60 1.76
CA PHE A 62 -2.84 0.02 2.93
C PHE A 62 -4.07 -0.81 2.53
N LEU A 63 -4.71 -0.43 1.43
CA LEU A 63 -5.86 -1.06 0.80
C LEU A 63 -5.45 -1.58 -0.59
N TRP A 64 -6.05 -2.68 -1.06
CA TRP A 64 -5.86 -3.20 -2.43
C TRP A 64 -4.39 -3.24 -2.90
N THR A 65 -3.51 -3.84 -2.09
CA THR A 65 -2.07 -3.83 -2.36
C THR A 65 -1.68 -4.53 -3.64
N ARG A 66 -0.83 -3.86 -4.41
CA ARG A 66 -0.19 -4.40 -5.61
C ARG A 66 1.22 -4.92 -5.34
N ASP A 67 1.71 -5.71 -6.28
CA ASP A 67 3.10 -6.13 -6.26
C ASP A 67 4.00 -4.97 -6.68
N ILE A 68 4.93 -4.60 -5.79
CA ILE A 68 5.95 -3.59 -6.06
C ILE A 68 7.35 -4.20 -6.19
N SER A 69 7.48 -5.53 -6.08
CA SER A 69 8.79 -6.18 -6.05
C SER A 69 9.55 -6.06 -7.37
N GLY A 70 8.86 -5.84 -8.48
CA GLY A 70 9.49 -5.56 -9.78
C GLY A 70 10.23 -4.22 -9.84
N ALA A 71 10.01 -3.32 -8.87
CA ALA A 71 10.77 -2.07 -8.77
C ALA A 71 12.15 -2.24 -8.10
N PHE A 72 12.44 -3.43 -7.56
CA PHE A 72 13.66 -3.73 -6.82
C PHE A 72 14.45 -4.82 -7.54
N ASP A 73 15.75 -4.59 -7.70
CA ASP A 73 16.70 -5.59 -8.19
C ASP A 73 17.19 -6.50 -7.05
N ALA A 74 17.83 -7.62 -7.39
CA ALA A 74 18.52 -8.43 -6.39
C ALA A 74 19.69 -7.63 -5.76
N PRO A 75 19.91 -7.70 -4.44
CA PRO A 75 19.24 -8.57 -3.45
C PRO A 75 17.97 -7.97 -2.81
N ALA A 76 17.63 -6.70 -3.07
CA ALA A 76 16.51 -5.99 -2.45
C ALA A 76 15.13 -6.59 -2.77
N GLN A 77 15.01 -7.26 -3.91
CA GLN A 77 13.77 -7.85 -4.40
C GLN A 77 13.11 -8.83 -3.41
N GLU A 78 13.90 -9.62 -2.68
CA GLU A 78 13.35 -10.61 -1.76
C GLU A 78 12.63 -9.95 -0.57
N ALA A 79 13.24 -8.91 0.01
CA ALA A 79 12.62 -8.11 1.07
C ALA A 79 11.37 -7.39 0.56
N ALA A 80 11.39 -6.89 -0.69
CA ALA A 80 10.22 -6.28 -1.32
C ALA A 80 9.06 -7.28 -1.48
N ARG A 81 9.34 -8.51 -1.92
CA ARG A 81 8.33 -9.58 -1.99
C ARG A 81 7.75 -9.90 -0.61
N ALA A 82 8.59 -9.93 0.43
CA ALA A 82 8.12 -10.14 1.81
C ALA A 82 7.22 -8.99 2.30
N ALA A 83 7.54 -7.74 1.93
CA ALA A 83 6.71 -6.58 2.21
C ALA A 83 5.34 -6.70 1.53
N VAL A 84 5.32 -7.02 0.24
CA VAL A 84 4.08 -7.21 -0.54
C VAL A 84 3.22 -8.34 0.04
N ARG A 85 3.80 -9.51 0.32
CA ARG A 85 3.04 -10.64 0.89
C ARG A 85 2.40 -10.28 2.22
N THR A 86 3.18 -9.70 3.13
CA THR A 86 2.68 -9.27 4.45
C THR A 86 1.59 -8.21 4.29
N ARG A 87 1.81 -7.26 3.38
CA ARG A 87 0.86 -6.18 3.13
C ARG A 87 -0.45 -6.70 2.56
N ARG A 88 -0.44 -7.66 1.64
CA ARG A 88 -1.67 -8.24 1.08
C ARG A 88 -2.56 -8.84 2.16
N TRP A 89 -1.98 -9.52 3.15
CA TRP A 89 -2.74 -10.01 4.30
C TRP A 89 -3.29 -8.87 5.16
N GLY A 90 -2.48 -7.84 5.43
CA GLY A 90 -2.96 -6.63 6.12
C GLY A 90 -4.12 -5.97 5.37
N ALA A 91 -3.96 -5.73 4.07
CA ALA A 91 -4.96 -5.12 3.21
C ALA A 91 -6.25 -5.96 3.14
N LEU A 92 -6.16 -7.28 3.03
CA LEU A 92 -7.35 -8.14 3.06
C LEU A 92 -8.19 -7.93 4.32
N LEU A 93 -7.54 -7.89 5.49
CA LEU A 93 -8.20 -7.62 6.75
C LEU A 93 -8.75 -6.19 6.82
N THR A 94 -7.98 -5.19 6.40
CA THR A 94 -8.44 -3.79 6.37
C THR A 94 -9.64 -3.62 5.44
N ASP A 95 -9.58 -4.16 4.22
CA ASP A 95 -10.62 -4.09 3.19
C ASP A 95 -11.91 -4.77 3.68
N THR A 96 -11.79 -5.97 4.26
CA THR A 96 -12.92 -6.72 4.82
C THR A 96 -13.53 -5.99 6.02
N GLY A 97 -12.68 -5.51 6.93
CA GLY A 97 -13.11 -4.80 8.12
C GLY A 97 -13.84 -3.49 7.79
N LEU A 98 -13.34 -2.76 6.78
CA LEU A 98 -13.99 -1.56 6.27
C LEU A 98 -15.33 -1.88 5.61
N ALA A 99 -15.42 -2.95 4.82
CA ALA A 99 -16.69 -3.38 4.21
C ALA A 99 -17.75 -3.73 5.27
N LEU A 100 -17.37 -4.44 6.33
CA LEU A 100 -18.26 -4.76 7.46
C LEU A 100 -18.72 -3.50 8.21
N LEU A 101 -17.79 -2.60 8.52
CA LEU A 101 -18.09 -1.31 9.16
C LEU A 101 -19.08 -0.49 8.35
N LEU A 102 -18.81 -0.31 7.05
CA LEU A 102 -19.66 0.46 6.16
C LEU A 102 -21.04 -0.19 5.98
N THR A 103 -21.11 -1.51 5.94
CA THR A 103 -22.39 -2.23 5.86
C THR A 103 -23.22 -2.06 7.13
N GLY A 104 -22.60 -2.17 8.30
CA GLY A 104 -23.26 -1.92 9.58
C GLY A 104 -23.74 -0.49 9.72
N ALA A 105 -22.91 0.49 9.35
CA ALA A 105 -23.26 1.90 9.36
C ALA A 105 -24.40 2.23 8.38
N ALA A 106 -24.37 1.66 7.15
CA ALA A 106 -25.42 1.85 6.17
C ALA A 106 -26.76 1.25 6.62
N ARG A 107 -26.74 0.11 7.33
CA ARG A 107 -27.93 -0.42 7.99
C ARG A 107 -28.45 0.55 9.05
N ALA A 108 -27.59 0.96 9.99
CA ALA A 108 -27.97 1.87 11.07
C ALA A 108 -28.56 3.21 10.58
N ALA A 109 -28.15 3.67 9.39
CA ALA A 109 -28.68 4.86 8.76
C ALA A 109 -30.07 4.68 8.09
N THR A 110 -30.47 3.45 7.78
CA THR A 110 -31.73 3.13 7.07
C THR A 110 -32.76 2.43 7.95
N ARG A 111 -32.30 1.75 8.99
CA ARG A 111 -33.06 1.10 10.04
C ARG A 111 -32.31 1.44 11.32
N ASP A 112 -32.98 1.90 12.36
CA ASP A 112 -32.33 2.20 13.65
C ASP A 112 -31.31 1.11 14.03
N LEU A 113 -30.25 1.50 14.73
CA LEU A 113 -29.12 0.61 15.03
C LEU A 113 -29.59 -0.69 15.70
N ASP A 114 -29.72 -1.74 14.89
CA ASP A 114 -30.13 -3.07 15.30
C ASP A 114 -28.93 -3.90 15.74
N GLU A 115 -29.18 -5.00 16.43
CA GLU A 115 -28.13 -5.90 16.94
C GLU A 115 -27.22 -6.40 15.80
N THR A 116 -27.78 -6.62 14.61
CA THR A 116 -27.00 -7.04 13.44
C THR A 116 -26.05 -5.94 12.97
N GLY A 117 -26.51 -4.70 12.86
CA GLY A 117 -25.69 -3.54 12.52
C GLY A 117 -24.55 -3.32 13.52
N ALA A 118 -24.86 -3.41 14.82
CA ALA A 118 -23.86 -3.32 15.89
C ALA A 118 -22.79 -4.43 15.79
N ARG A 119 -23.20 -5.69 15.56
CA ARG A 119 -22.28 -6.82 15.37
C ARG A 119 -21.38 -6.64 14.15
N LEU A 120 -21.93 -6.17 13.02
CA LEU A 120 -21.15 -5.87 11.81
C LEU A 120 -20.11 -4.78 12.05
N MET A 121 -20.50 -3.69 12.72
CA MET A 121 -19.58 -2.61 13.06
C MET A 121 -18.46 -3.09 13.99
N LEU A 122 -18.81 -3.86 15.04
CA LEU A 122 -17.83 -4.40 15.98
C LEU A 122 -16.86 -5.38 15.29
N ALA A 123 -17.37 -6.30 14.50
CA ALA A 123 -16.55 -7.25 13.73
C ALA A 123 -15.63 -6.52 12.75
N GLY A 124 -16.16 -5.50 12.06
CA GLY A 124 -15.38 -4.69 11.15
C GLY A 124 -14.26 -3.92 11.87
N ALA A 125 -14.56 -3.28 12.99
CA ALA A 125 -13.58 -2.58 13.81
C ALA A 125 -12.48 -3.53 14.33
N ALA A 126 -12.87 -4.71 14.84
CA ALA A 126 -11.92 -5.72 15.29
C ALA A 126 -11.00 -6.20 14.16
N THR A 127 -11.56 -6.44 12.97
CA THR A 127 -10.80 -6.89 11.80
C THR A 127 -9.80 -5.82 11.34
N VAL A 128 -10.20 -4.53 11.33
CA VAL A 128 -9.27 -3.42 11.06
C VAL A 128 -8.17 -3.36 12.12
N GLY A 129 -8.51 -3.49 13.40
CA GLY A 129 -7.53 -3.49 14.49
C GLY A 129 -6.49 -4.60 14.34
N LEU A 130 -6.92 -5.82 13.99
CA LEU A 130 -6.04 -6.97 13.73
C LEU A 130 -5.13 -6.78 12.50
N SER A 131 -5.51 -5.93 11.56
CA SER A 131 -4.66 -5.64 10.40
C SER A 131 -3.43 -4.82 10.75
N VAL A 132 -3.48 -3.99 11.79
CA VAL A 132 -2.44 -2.98 12.10
C VAL A 132 -1.04 -3.59 12.31
N PRO A 133 -0.84 -4.66 13.10
CA PRO A 133 0.47 -5.28 13.25
C PRO A 133 1.05 -5.81 11.92
N LEU A 134 0.19 -6.29 11.00
CA LEU A 134 0.63 -6.73 9.68
C LEU A 134 1.09 -5.55 8.82
N GLN A 135 0.41 -4.40 8.92
CA GLN A 135 0.80 -3.18 8.22
C GLN A 135 2.21 -2.73 8.66
N PHE A 136 2.48 -2.67 9.97
CA PHE A 136 3.81 -2.33 10.50
C PHE A 136 4.90 -3.35 10.12
N ARG A 137 4.57 -4.64 10.12
CA ARG A 137 5.52 -5.67 9.67
C ARG A 137 5.86 -5.51 8.19
N ALA A 138 4.87 -5.16 7.35
CA ALA A 138 5.10 -4.87 5.95
C ALA A 138 5.98 -3.61 5.76
N ASP A 139 5.81 -2.57 6.57
CA ASP A 139 6.69 -1.39 6.60
C ASP A 139 8.14 -1.77 6.89
N THR A 140 8.34 -2.67 7.86
CA THR A 140 9.68 -3.14 8.24
C THR A 140 10.37 -3.86 7.07
N HIS A 141 9.64 -4.73 6.35
CA HIS A 141 10.16 -5.39 5.17
C HIS A 141 10.46 -4.40 4.03
N LEU A 142 9.65 -3.37 3.86
CA LEU A 142 9.88 -2.32 2.86
C LEU A 142 11.15 -1.53 3.18
N SER A 143 11.37 -1.13 4.44
CA SER A 143 12.59 -0.45 4.87
C SER A 143 13.84 -1.31 4.62
N ARG A 144 13.76 -2.62 4.85
CA ARG A 144 14.86 -3.56 4.51
C ARG A 144 15.13 -3.63 3.01
N ALA A 145 14.09 -3.62 2.18
CA ALA A 145 14.24 -3.60 0.73
C ALA A 145 14.93 -2.32 0.25
N VAL A 146 14.50 -1.16 0.75
CA VAL A 146 15.11 0.13 0.42
C VAL A 146 16.56 0.20 0.91
N PHE A 147 16.84 -0.27 2.13
CA PHE A 147 18.20 -0.34 2.65
C PHE A 147 19.10 -1.23 1.77
N ALA A 148 18.64 -2.43 1.43
CA ALA A 148 19.39 -3.35 0.57
C ALA A 148 19.63 -2.78 -0.84
N HIS A 149 18.66 -2.05 -1.40
CA HIS A 149 18.84 -1.34 -2.67
C HIS A 149 19.90 -0.24 -2.55
N ASN A 150 19.84 0.56 -1.47
CA ASN A 150 20.74 1.69 -1.28
C ASN A 150 22.18 1.26 -0.92
N ALA A 151 22.35 0.08 -0.34
CA ALA A 151 23.67 -0.45 0.04
C ALA A 151 24.65 -0.53 -1.14
N ARG A 152 24.14 -0.68 -2.39
CA ARG A 152 24.99 -0.71 -3.60
C ARG A 152 25.76 0.59 -3.83
N PHE A 153 25.27 1.71 -3.30
CA PHE A 153 25.90 3.03 -3.45
C PHE A 153 26.90 3.34 -2.33
N ALA A 154 26.90 2.59 -1.23
CA ALA A 154 27.82 2.80 -0.11
C ALA A 154 29.30 2.60 -0.49
N GLY A 155 29.58 1.95 -1.64
CA GLY A 155 30.92 1.79 -2.21
C GLY A 155 31.26 2.73 -3.38
N VAL A 156 30.30 3.56 -3.84
CA VAL A 156 30.46 4.44 -5.03
C VAL A 156 30.81 5.88 -4.63
N ALA A 157 30.70 6.23 -3.35
CA ALA A 157 31.26 7.46 -2.80
C ALA A 157 32.76 7.25 -2.49
N ARG A 158 33.61 7.35 -3.51
CA ARG A 158 35.05 7.61 -3.37
C ARG A 158 35.43 8.76 -4.28
#